data_AF-A0A835SHX1-F1
#
_entry.id   AF-A0A835SHX1-F1
#
_cell.length_a   1.000
_cell.length_b   1.000
_cell.length_c   1.000
_cell.angle_alpha   90.00
_cell.angle_beta   90.00
_cell.angle_gamma   90.00
#
_symmetry.space_group_name_H-M   'P 1'
#
loop_
_entity.id
_entity.type
_entity.pdbx_description
1 polymer ?
#
loop_
_entity_poly.entity_id
_entity_poly.type
_entity_poly.pdbx_seq_one_letter_code
_entity_poly.pdbx_strand_id
1 'polypeptide(L)'
;MKEAMKITVSVIKADVGGVGGHTKPSDGLLDTVKKTVENSKDLLIDYYIGYCGDDVHIVMSHTKGVDNQQIHELAWKAFEAGTQTAKQEGLYGAGQDLLKDSFSGNVKGMGPGVAELEFEERPNEAFTVFAADKTEPGAFNYPFYRMFVDAISNTGLI
;
A
#
# COMPACT_ATOMS: atom_id res chain seq x y z
N MET A 1 -12.27 -24.99 -20.32
CA MET A 1 -12.28 -23.63 -19.76
C MET A 1 -10.99 -23.50 -18.98
N LYS A 2 -10.17 -22.45 -19.17
CA LYS A 2 -9.06 -22.20 -18.25
C LYS A 2 -9.68 -21.96 -16.88
N GLU A 3 -9.22 -22.65 -15.83
CA GLU A 3 -9.60 -22.31 -14.46
C GLU A 3 -9.25 -20.84 -14.24
N ALA A 4 -10.22 -20.07 -13.74
CA ALA A 4 -9.99 -18.66 -13.42
C ALA A 4 -9.00 -18.60 -12.25
N MET A 5 -7.86 -17.94 -12.46
CA MET A 5 -6.87 -17.77 -11.41
C MET A 5 -7.40 -16.72 -10.42
N LYS A 6 -7.54 -17.11 -9.15
CA LYS A 6 -7.82 -16.15 -8.08
C LYS A 6 -6.56 -15.35 -7.80
N ILE A 7 -6.69 -14.03 -7.90
CA ILE A 7 -5.63 -13.09 -7.60
C ILE A 7 -6.06 -12.15 -6.49
N THR A 8 -5.10 -11.74 -5.68
CA THR A 8 -5.25 -10.73 -4.65
C THR A 8 -4.35 -9.57 -5.00
N VAL A 9 -4.91 -8.36 -4.98
CA VAL A 9 -4.15 -7.12 -5.02
C VAL A 9 -4.22 -6.49 -3.63
N SER A 10 -3.06 -6.28 -3.03
CA SER A 10 -2.91 -5.68 -1.70
C SER A 10 -2.09 -4.41 -1.78
N VAL A 11 -2.67 -3.32 -1.30
CA VAL A 11 -2.00 -2.01 -1.19
C VAL A 11 -1.86 -1.68 0.29
N ILE A 12 -0.61 -1.65 0.75
CA ILE A 12 -0.28 -1.33 2.14
C ILE A 12 0.59 -0.08 2.15
N LYS A 13 0.24 0.92 2.98
CA LYS A 13 0.93 2.22 3.06
C LYS A 13 1.29 2.57 4.50
N ALA A 14 2.34 3.37 4.66
CA ALA A 14 2.73 3.97 5.94
C ALA A 14 3.61 5.22 5.73
N ASP A 15 3.47 6.20 6.61
CA ASP A 15 4.47 7.25 6.83
C ASP A 15 5.59 6.71 7.74
N VAL A 16 6.78 6.62 7.18
CA VAL A 16 7.99 6.15 7.87
C VAL A 16 9.10 7.20 7.91
N GLY A 17 8.82 8.42 7.45
CA GLY A 17 9.72 9.57 7.53
C GLY A 17 9.79 10.41 6.25
N GLY A 18 9.91 11.73 6.43
CA GLY A 18 9.91 12.71 5.36
C GLY A 18 11.10 13.69 5.37
N VAL A 19 11.51 14.12 4.17
CA VAL A 19 12.55 15.14 3.96
C VAL A 19 11.97 16.53 4.24
N GLY A 20 12.59 17.30 5.12
CA GLY A 20 12.16 18.68 5.40
C GLY A 20 10.77 18.78 6.05
N GLY A 21 10.34 17.75 6.77
CA GLY A 21 9.00 17.65 7.35
C GLY A 21 8.11 16.66 6.58
N HIS A 22 6.81 16.91 6.66
CA HIS A 22 5.76 16.09 6.06
C HIS A 22 5.57 16.37 4.55
N THR A 23 6.61 16.11 3.74
CA THR A 23 6.60 16.48 2.31
C THR A 23 6.74 15.28 1.38
N LYS A 24 7.83 14.52 1.49
CA LYS A 24 8.10 13.30 0.71
C LYS A 24 9.16 12.43 1.40
N PRO A 25 9.17 11.10 1.14
CA PRO A 25 10.29 10.25 1.55
C PRO A 25 11.59 10.63 0.83
N SER A 26 12.72 10.21 1.39
CA SER A 26 14.01 10.28 0.71
C SER A 26 14.19 9.14 -0.30
N ASP A 27 15.12 9.33 -1.25
CA ASP A 27 15.45 8.28 -2.23
C ASP A 27 16.04 7.04 -1.54
N GLY A 28 16.86 7.23 -0.50
CA GLY A 28 17.45 6.13 0.27
C GLY A 28 16.41 5.30 1.03
N LEU A 29 15.39 5.97 1.60
CA LEU A 29 14.26 5.30 2.24
C LEU A 29 13.47 4.48 1.21
N LEU A 30 13.09 5.08 0.08
CA LEU A 30 12.33 4.38 -0.98
C LEU A 30 13.11 3.17 -1.52
N ASP A 31 14.41 3.32 -1.76
CA ASP A 31 15.28 2.23 -2.20
C ASP A 31 15.37 1.11 -1.16
N THR A 32 15.36 1.45 0.13
CA THR A 32 15.38 0.47 1.22
C THR A 32 14.08 -0.35 1.24
N VAL A 33 12.93 0.30 1.13
CA VAL A 33 11.63 -0.38 1.02
C VAL A 33 11.61 -1.28 -0.22
N LYS A 34 12.02 -0.76 -1.37
CA LYS A 34 12.07 -1.51 -2.63
C LYS A 34 12.95 -2.74 -2.56
N LYS A 35 14.17 -2.63 -2.00
CA LYS A 35 15.08 -3.77 -1.82
C LYS A 35 14.50 -4.82 -0.88
N THR A 36 13.82 -4.39 0.19
CA THR A 36 13.20 -5.32 1.16
C THR A 36 12.08 -6.13 0.51
N VAL A 37 11.26 -5.48 -0.33
CA VAL A 37 10.20 -6.16 -1.08
C VAL A 37 10.77 -7.07 -2.17
N GLU A 38 11.77 -6.63 -2.94
CA GLU A 38 12.46 -7.45 -3.96
C GLU A 38 13.03 -8.74 -3.37
N ASN A 39 13.60 -8.67 -2.16
CA ASN A 39 14.16 -9.85 -1.48
C ASN A 39 13.10 -10.89 -1.09
N SER A 40 11.81 -10.52 -1.12
CA SER A 40 10.68 -11.40 -0.82
C SER A 40 9.78 -11.63 -2.03
N LYS A 41 10.28 -11.37 -3.24
CA LYS A 41 9.50 -11.50 -4.49
C LYS A 41 8.89 -12.88 -4.70
N ASP A 42 9.45 -13.94 -4.12
CA ASP A 42 8.90 -15.30 -4.21
C ASP A 42 7.54 -15.44 -3.52
N LEU A 43 7.16 -14.49 -2.64
CA LEU A 43 5.82 -14.42 -2.05
C LEU A 43 4.79 -13.75 -2.96
N LEU A 44 5.26 -13.05 -3.99
CA LEU A 44 4.49 -12.15 -4.83
C LEU A 44 4.48 -12.64 -6.29
N ILE A 45 3.47 -12.23 -7.04
CA ILE A 45 3.49 -12.31 -8.50
C ILE A 45 4.26 -11.11 -9.05
N ASP A 46 3.90 -9.91 -8.58
CA ASP A 46 4.53 -8.65 -8.95
C ASP A 46 4.30 -7.59 -7.85
N TYR A 47 5.03 -6.47 -7.94
CA TYR A 47 4.85 -5.34 -7.04
C TYR A 47 5.25 -4.01 -7.67
N TYR A 48 4.72 -2.94 -7.06
CA TYR A 48 5.09 -1.56 -7.34
C TYR A 48 5.25 -0.80 -6.03
N ILE A 49 6.31 0.00 -5.94
CA ILE A 49 6.58 0.88 -4.79
C ILE A 49 6.46 2.32 -5.26
N GLY A 50 5.68 3.11 -4.54
CA GLY A 50 5.52 4.54 -4.80
C GLY A 50 5.27 5.32 -3.53
N TYR A 51 4.96 6.59 -3.69
CA TYR A 51 4.58 7.45 -2.58
C TYR A 51 3.57 8.52 -3.02
N CYS A 52 2.83 9.05 -2.06
CA CYS A 52 2.01 10.25 -2.21
C CYS A 52 2.28 11.12 -0.99
N GLY A 53 2.86 12.30 -1.17
CA GLY A 53 3.38 13.05 -0.03
C GLY A 53 4.45 12.26 0.74
N ASP A 54 4.41 12.27 2.06
CA ASP A 54 5.30 11.50 2.95
C ASP A 54 4.91 10.01 3.10
N ASP A 55 3.77 9.60 2.53
CA ASP A 55 3.30 8.23 2.61
C ASP A 55 3.89 7.33 1.53
N VAL A 56 4.63 6.30 1.95
CA VAL A 56 5.10 5.22 1.07
C VAL A 56 4.01 4.17 0.94
N HIS A 57 3.74 3.71 -0.29
CA HIS A 57 2.81 2.62 -0.56
C HIS A 57 3.48 1.49 -1.34
N ILE A 58 3.12 0.27 -0.95
CA ILE A 58 3.54 -1.00 -1.54
C ILE A 58 2.30 -1.63 -2.16
N VAL A 59 2.25 -1.68 -3.49
CA VAL A 59 1.23 -2.39 -4.26
C VAL A 59 1.78 -3.77 -4.57
N MET A 60 1.05 -4.82 -4.21
CA MET A 60 1.47 -6.22 -4.36
C MET A 60 0.36 -7.02 -5.02
N SER A 61 0.72 -7.90 -5.96
CA SER A 61 -0.17 -8.94 -6.47
C SER A 61 0.32 -10.32 -5.99
N HIS A 62 -0.60 -11.19 -5.57
CA HIS A 62 -0.30 -12.54 -5.07
C HIS A 62 -1.54 -13.44 -5.09
N THR A 63 -1.39 -14.72 -4.73
CA THR A 63 -2.51 -15.70 -4.68
C THR A 63 -2.78 -16.20 -3.25
N LYS A 64 -2.60 -15.33 -2.25
CA LYS A 64 -2.63 -15.72 -0.82
C LYS A 64 -3.89 -15.30 -0.07
N GLY A 65 -4.81 -14.60 -0.73
CA GLY A 65 -6.01 -14.03 -0.13
C GLY A 65 -5.75 -12.75 0.66
N VAL A 66 -6.85 -12.06 1.01
CA VAL A 66 -6.84 -10.87 1.86
C VAL A 66 -6.43 -11.20 3.29
N ASP A 67 -5.93 -10.21 4.03
CA ASP A 67 -5.48 -10.38 5.43
C ASP A 67 -4.40 -11.46 5.60
N ASN A 68 -3.63 -11.76 4.55
CA ASN A 68 -2.61 -12.80 4.61
C ASN A 68 -1.41 -12.37 5.46
N GLN A 69 -1.14 -13.11 6.53
CA GLN A 69 -0.06 -12.79 7.47
C GLN A 69 1.31 -12.57 6.80
N GLN A 70 1.69 -13.38 5.82
CA GLN A 70 3.02 -13.27 5.18
C GLN A 70 3.16 -11.97 4.37
N ILE A 71 2.07 -11.53 3.72
CA ILE A 71 2.03 -10.30 2.92
C ILE A 71 2.09 -9.07 3.82
N HIS A 72 1.32 -9.09 4.90
CA HIS A 72 1.34 -8.00 5.89
C HIS A 72 2.67 -7.93 6.64
N GLU A 73 3.28 -9.07 6.97
CA GLU A 73 4.60 -9.12 7.61
C GLU A 73 5.70 -8.61 6.67
N LEU A 74 5.61 -8.91 5.37
CA LEU A 74 6.51 -8.34 4.36
C LEU A 74 6.44 -6.82 4.34
N ALA A 75 5.23 -6.25 4.23
CA ALA A 75 5.06 -4.80 4.24
C ALA A 75 5.57 -4.18 5.55
N TRP A 76 5.25 -4.78 6.70
CA TRP A 76 5.76 -4.35 8.01
C TRP A 76 7.29 -4.29 8.04
N LYS A 77 7.98 -5.36 7.64
CA LYS A 77 9.44 -5.42 7.60
C LYS A 77 10.04 -4.36 6.66
N ALA A 78 9.39 -4.11 5.53
CA ALA A 78 9.82 -3.08 4.59
C ALA A 78 9.72 -1.67 5.20
N PHE A 79 8.64 -1.38 5.93
CA PHE A 79 8.47 -0.12 6.66
C PHE A 79 9.41 0.01 7.86
N GLU A 80 9.70 -1.07 8.59
CA GLU A 80 10.72 -1.08 9.64
C GLU A 80 12.10 -0.77 9.07
N ALA A 81 12.48 -1.41 7.96
CA ALA A 81 13.75 -1.15 7.29
C ALA A 81 13.83 0.31 6.79
N GLY A 82 12.75 0.81 6.17
CA GLY A 82 12.63 2.22 5.77
C GLY A 82 12.77 3.17 6.95
N THR A 83 12.19 2.84 8.10
CA THR A 83 12.30 3.60 9.35
C THR A 83 13.75 3.64 9.86
N GLN A 84 14.51 2.55 9.74
CA GLN A 84 15.94 2.56 10.10
C GLN A 84 16.74 3.50 9.21
N THR A 85 16.50 3.49 7.90
CA THR A 85 17.12 4.44 6.97
C THR A 85 16.70 5.88 7.28
N ALA A 86 15.42 6.11 7.56
CA ALA A 86 14.90 7.42 7.95
C ALA A 86 15.63 7.99 9.19
N LYS A 87 15.87 7.14 10.20
CA LYS A 87 16.63 7.51 11.40
C LYS A 87 18.09 7.84 11.09
N GLN A 88 18.73 7.05 10.22
CA GLN A 88 20.13 7.27 9.83
C GLN A 88 20.30 8.57 9.04
N GLU A 89 19.34 8.90 8.18
CA GLU A 89 19.34 10.12 7.38
C GLU A 89 18.83 11.35 8.15
N GLY A 90 18.30 11.18 9.36
CA GLY A 90 17.76 12.26 10.18
C GLY A 90 16.46 12.85 9.63
N LEU A 91 15.62 12.02 8.99
CA LEU A 91 14.33 12.44 8.45
C LEU A 91 13.34 12.79 9.56
N TYR A 92 12.41 13.70 9.24
CA TYR A 92 11.34 14.07 10.15
C TYR A 92 10.31 12.96 10.24
N GLY A 93 9.77 12.68 11.43
CA GLY A 93 8.72 11.66 11.60
C GLY A 93 9.18 10.22 11.34
N ALA A 94 10.45 9.89 11.59
CA ALA A 94 10.96 8.54 11.33
C ALA A 94 10.16 7.46 12.09
N GLY A 95 9.44 6.62 11.36
CA GLY A 95 8.57 5.56 11.90
C GLY A 95 7.22 6.03 12.46
N GLN A 96 6.71 7.17 11.97
CA GLN A 96 5.49 7.81 12.47
C GLN A 96 4.27 6.88 12.56
N ASP A 97 4.03 6.09 11.51
CA ASP A 97 2.87 5.19 11.45
C ASP A 97 3.17 3.79 12.03
N LEU A 98 4.35 3.53 12.60
CA LEU A 98 4.63 2.27 13.28
C LEU A 98 4.27 2.38 14.77
N LEU A 99 2.97 2.31 15.07
CA LEU A 99 2.40 2.58 16.41
C LEU A 99 2.60 1.43 17.40
N LYS A 100 3.23 0.34 16.99
CA LYS A 100 3.49 -0.86 17.77
C LYS A 100 4.94 -1.28 17.57
N ASP A 101 5.54 -1.82 18.63
CA ASP A 101 6.94 -2.26 18.61
C ASP A 101 7.16 -3.60 17.90
N SER A 102 6.09 -4.37 17.63
CA SER A 102 6.21 -5.69 17.02
C SER A 102 4.97 -6.07 16.22
N PHE A 103 5.18 -6.79 15.12
CA PHE A 103 4.13 -7.32 14.24
C PHE A 103 3.19 -8.30 14.95
N SER A 104 1.87 -8.13 14.76
CA SER A 104 0.84 -8.99 15.35
C SER A 104 -0.16 -9.53 14.33
N GLY A 105 0.31 -10.37 13.41
CA GLY A 105 -0.53 -11.13 12.47
C GLY A 105 -0.97 -10.34 11.24
N ASN A 106 -1.47 -9.12 11.39
CA ASN A 106 -1.71 -8.17 10.30
C ASN A 106 -1.45 -6.73 10.77
N VAL A 107 -1.31 -5.79 9.84
CA VAL A 107 -1.00 -4.38 10.15
C VAL A 107 -2.22 -3.54 10.54
N LYS A 108 -3.45 -4.07 10.51
CA LYS A 108 -4.65 -3.30 10.85
C LYS A 108 -4.61 -2.94 12.35
N GLY A 109 -4.75 -1.65 12.65
CA GLY A 109 -4.64 -1.13 14.02
C GLY A 109 -3.19 -1.04 14.54
N MET A 110 -2.20 -1.33 13.69
CA MET A 110 -0.78 -1.10 13.99
C MET A 110 -0.26 0.24 13.45
N GLY A 111 -1.08 0.93 12.67
CA GLY A 111 -0.81 2.24 12.07
C GLY A 111 -0.82 2.23 10.54
N PRO A 112 -0.16 1.29 9.83
CA PRO A 112 -0.23 1.22 8.37
C PRO A 112 -1.66 1.08 7.84
N GLY A 113 -1.94 1.78 6.73
CA GLY A 113 -3.19 1.68 5.99
C GLY A 113 -3.18 0.49 5.04
N VAL A 114 -4.36 -0.14 4.85
CA VAL A 114 -4.52 -1.34 4.03
C VAL A 114 -5.77 -1.23 3.15
N ALA A 115 -5.63 -1.54 1.86
CA ALA A 115 -6.74 -1.78 0.94
C ALA A 115 -6.43 -3.03 0.10
N GLU A 116 -7.31 -4.03 0.15
CA GLU A 116 -7.09 -5.32 -0.52
C GLU A 116 -8.36 -5.83 -1.18
N LEU A 117 -8.21 -6.55 -2.29
CA LEU A 117 -9.30 -7.23 -2.98
C LEU A 117 -8.81 -8.57 -3.53
N GLU A 118 -9.51 -9.66 -3.21
CA GLU A 118 -9.36 -10.95 -3.88
C GLU A 118 -10.49 -11.14 -4.90
N PHE A 119 -10.14 -11.52 -6.12
CA PHE A 119 -11.09 -11.72 -7.21
C PHE A 119 -10.58 -12.75 -8.23
N GLU A 120 -11.48 -13.23 -9.08
CA GLU A 120 -11.11 -14.02 -10.27
C GLU A 120 -10.64 -13.08 -11.38
N GLU A 121 -9.42 -13.25 -11.85
CA GLU A 121 -8.85 -12.38 -12.89
C GLU A 121 -9.65 -12.49 -14.20
N ARG A 122 -10.12 -11.35 -14.72
CA ARG A 122 -10.85 -11.30 -16.00
C ARG A 122 -9.88 -11.55 -17.17
N PRO A 123 -10.37 -11.91 -18.37
CA PRO A 123 -9.51 -12.04 -19.57
C PRO A 123 -8.66 -10.81 -19.87
N ASN A 124 -9.12 -9.63 -19.45
CA ASN A 124 -8.35 -8.40 -19.39
C ASN A 124 -8.71 -7.69 -18.09
N GLU A 125 -7.77 -7.67 -17.15
CA GLU A 125 -7.95 -7.06 -15.85
C GLU A 125 -7.30 -5.67 -15.81
N ALA A 126 -8.13 -4.64 -15.67
CA ALA A 126 -7.69 -3.27 -15.48
C ALA A 126 -8.20 -2.74 -14.14
N PHE A 127 -7.30 -2.19 -13.34
CA PHE A 127 -7.60 -1.59 -12.03
C PHE A 127 -6.81 -0.30 -11.83
N THR A 128 -7.27 0.51 -10.87
CA THR A 128 -6.62 1.77 -10.48
C THR A 128 -6.44 1.80 -8.96
N VAL A 129 -5.25 2.17 -8.52
CA VAL A 129 -4.95 2.44 -7.10
C VAL A 129 -4.92 3.96 -6.90
N PHE A 130 -5.70 4.43 -5.91
CA PHE A 130 -5.66 5.82 -5.48
C PHE A 130 -4.88 5.93 -4.18
N ALA A 131 -3.90 6.82 -4.14
CA ALA A 131 -3.17 7.21 -2.94
C ALA A 131 -3.39 8.71 -2.71
N ALA A 132 -3.62 9.11 -1.46
CA ALA A 132 -3.81 10.48 -1.05
C ALA A 132 -3.06 10.74 0.26
N ASP A 133 -2.59 11.98 0.43
CA ASP A 133 -1.89 12.47 1.62
C ASP A 133 -2.61 13.72 2.16
N LYS A 134 -2.44 14.00 3.45
CA LYS A 134 -3.03 15.13 4.19
C LYS A 134 -4.55 15.16 4.17
N THR A 135 -5.16 13.97 4.14
CA THR A 135 -6.60 13.79 4.21
C THR A 135 -6.93 12.48 4.93
N GLU A 136 -8.22 12.19 5.12
CA GLU A 136 -8.71 10.99 5.77
C GLU A 136 -9.41 10.05 4.76
N PRO A 137 -9.66 8.78 5.10
CA PRO A 137 -10.32 7.83 4.18
C PRO A 137 -11.66 8.36 3.62
N GLY A 138 -12.39 9.17 4.39
CA GLY A 138 -13.65 9.79 3.99
C GLY A 138 -13.54 10.71 2.77
N ALA A 139 -12.34 11.19 2.41
CA ALA A 139 -12.11 11.98 1.20
C ALA A 139 -12.48 11.25 -0.09
N PHE A 140 -12.47 9.91 -0.08
CA PHE A 140 -12.88 9.10 -1.22
C PHE A 140 -14.39 8.87 -1.31
N ASN A 141 -15.18 9.22 -0.28
CA ASN A 141 -16.62 8.97 -0.28
C ASN A 141 -17.32 9.67 -1.45
N TYR A 142 -17.05 10.96 -1.67
CA TYR A 142 -17.69 11.72 -2.74
C TYR A 142 -17.21 11.30 -4.15
N PRO A 143 -15.89 11.14 -4.41
CA PRO A 143 -15.41 10.57 -5.68
C PRO A 143 -15.99 9.18 -5.99
N PHE A 144 -16.04 8.26 -5.02
CA PHE A 144 -16.59 6.92 -5.25
C PHE A 144 -18.11 6.94 -5.47
N TYR A 145 -18.85 7.79 -4.76
CA TYR A 145 -20.26 8.03 -5.08
C TYR A 145 -20.44 8.47 -6.55
N ARG A 146 -19.61 9.41 -7.01
CA ARG A 146 -19.65 9.90 -8.40
C ARG A 146 -19.29 8.81 -9.41
N MET A 147 -18.38 7.90 -9.06
CA MET A 147 -17.96 6.80 -9.94
C MET A 147 -19.01 5.69 -10.04
N PHE A 148 -19.66 5.32 -8.95
CA PHE A 148 -20.49 4.11 -8.91
C PHE A 148 -22.00 4.36 -8.89
N VAL A 149 -22.45 5.59 -8.58
CA VAL A 149 -23.87 5.89 -8.38
C VAL A 149 -24.36 7.05 -9.25
N ASP A 150 -23.56 8.10 -9.43
CA ASP A 150 -23.98 9.28 -10.18
C ASP A 150 -23.89 9.08 -11.71
N ALA A 151 -25.05 8.94 -12.37
CA ALA A 151 -25.15 8.78 -13.82
C ALA A 151 -24.64 9.98 -14.63
N ILE A 152 -24.52 11.18 -14.02
CA ILE A 152 -23.92 12.34 -14.69
C ILE A 152 -22.42 12.15 -14.85
N SER A 153 -21.77 11.46 -13.90
CA SER A 153 -20.33 11.20 -13.90
C SER A 153 -19.97 9.85 -14.52
N ASN A 154 -20.81 8.83 -14.35
CA ASN A 154 -20.63 7.52 -14.97
C ASN A 154 -21.77 7.26 -15.97
N THR A 155 -21.53 7.63 -17.22
CA THR A 155 -22.51 7.47 -18.30
C THR A 155 -22.80 6.00 -18.64
N GLY A 156 -22.02 5.04 -18.14
CA GLY A 156 -22.29 3.61 -18.34
C GLY A 156 -23.43 3.05 -17.48
N LEU A 157 -24.01 3.87 -16.58
CA LEU A 157 -25.18 3.50 -15.77
C LEU A 157 -26.52 3.65 -16.52
N ILE A 158 -26.51 4.30 -17.68
CA ILE A 158 -27.67 4.52 -18.57
C ILE A 158 -27.32 3.92 -19.94
#